data_AF-I7LDX4-F1
#
_entry.id   AF-I7LDX4-F1
#
_cell.length_a   1.000
_cell.length_b   1.000
_cell.length_c   1.000
_cell.angle_alpha   90.00
_cell.angle_beta   90.00
_cell.angle_gamma   90.00
#
_symmetry.space_group_name_H-M   'P 1'
#
loop_
_entity.id
_entity.type
_entity.pdbx_description
1 polymer ?
#
loop_
_entity_poly.entity_id
_entity_poly.type
_entity_poly.pdbx_seq_one_letter_code
_entity_poly.pdbx_strand_id
1 'polypeptide(L)' 'MQIERDSSHTNGHGGSYWKLKDSKTNKRLASLTKEGKILRK' A
#
# COMPACT_ATOMS: atom_id res chain seq x y z
N MET A 1 13.28 0.07 -0.93
CA MET A 1 11.81 0.15 -0.97
C MET A 1 11.27 -1.26 -1.17
N GLN A 2 10.18 -1.62 -0.51
CA GLN A 2 9.57 -2.95 -0.56
C GLN A 2 8.06 -2.80 -0.81
N ILE A 3 7.50 -3.63 -1.69
CA ILE A 3 6.06 -3.68 -1.96
C ILE A 3 5.49 -4.91 -1.27
N GLU A 4 4.44 -4.72 -0.49
CA GLU A 4 3.71 -5.81 0.17
C GLU A 4 2.22 -5.74 -0.16
N ARG A 5 1.52 -6.87 -0.14
CA ARG A 5 0.05 -6.86 -0.22
C ARG A 5 -0.51 -6.16 1.00
N ASP A 6 -1.48 -5.29 0.76
CA ASP A 6 -2.24 -4.67 1.83
C ASP A 6 -3.32 -5.67 2.26
N SER A 7 -3.09 -6.37 3.37
CA SER A 7 -4.01 -7.35 3.95
C SER A 7 -5.16 -6.70 4.74
N SER A 8 -5.19 -5.37 4.87
CA SER A 8 -6.34 -4.63 5.41
C SER A 8 -7.46 -4.54 4.37
N HIS A 9 -8.14 -5.67 4.17
CA HIS A 9 -9.31 -5.81 3.30
C HIS A 9 -10.56 -5.07 3.83
N THR A 10 -10.45 -4.36 4.96
CA THR A 10 -11.57 -3.78 5.72
C THR A 10 -11.68 -2.25 5.63
N ASN A 11 -11.05 -1.62 4.65
CA ASN A 11 -11.30 -0.21 4.39
C ASN A 11 -12.54 -0.13 3.48
N GLY A 12 -13.71 0.11 4.07
CA GLY A 12 -15.05 0.06 3.46
C GLY A 12 -15.33 0.96 2.25
N HIS A 13 -14.31 1.48 1.58
CA HIS A 13 -14.37 2.38 0.42
C HIS A 13 -13.54 1.89 -0.78
N GLY A 14 -13.40 0.57 -0.99
CA GLY A 14 -12.66 0.02 -2.15
C GLY A 14 -11.14 0.12 -1.99
N GLY A 15 -10.63 -0.47 -0.92
CA GLY A 15 -9.26 -0.30 -0.41
C GLY A 15 -8.10 -0.65 -1.34
N SER A 16 -6.97 0.01 -1.06
CA SER A 16 -5.63 -0.23 -1.61
C SER A 16 -5.26 -1.72 -1.63
N TYR A 17 -4.62 -2.18 -2.69
CA TYR A 17 -4.20 -3.58 -2.86
C TYR A 17 -2.77 -3.83 -2.41
N TRP A 18 -1.92 -2.80 -2.53
CA TRP A 18 -0.53 -2.90 -2.15
C TRP A 18 -0.13 -1.71 -1.28
N LYS A 19 0.89 -1.92 -0.46
CA LYS A 19 1.54 -0.88 0.32
C LYS A 19 3.00 -0.82 -0.10
N LEU A 20 3.46 0.38 -0.38
CA LEU A 20 4.87 0.67 -0.54
C LEU A 20 5.43 0.98 0.84
N LYS A 21 6.46 0.24 1.24
CA LYS A 21 7.19 0.47 2.48
C LYS A 21 8.62 0.85 2.20
N ASP A 22 9.17 1.66 3.09
CA ASP A 22 10.60 1.85 3.16
C ASP A 22 11.25 0.57 3.71
N SER A 23 12.26 0.06 3.02
CA SER A 23 12.89 -1.21 3.36
C SER A 23 13.85 -1.12 4.56
N LYS A 24 14.25 0.10 4.96
CA LYS A 24 15.15 0.31 6.10
C LYS A 24 14.37 0.49 7.40
N THR A 25 13.26 1.21 7.33
CA THR A 25 12.46 1.63 8.49
C THR A 25 11.14 0.87 8.62
N ASN A 26 10.76 0.07 7.62
CA ASN A 26 9.46 -0.62 7.50
C ASN A 26 8.24 0.32 7.54
N LYS A 27 8.45 1.64 7.46
CA LYS A 27 7.37 2.63 7.44
C LYS A 27 6.64 2.61 6.10
N ARG A 28 5.31 2.72 6.14
CA ARG A 28 4.48 2.85 4.94
C ARG A 28 4.72 4.22 4.30
N LEU A 29 5.12 4.22 3.04
CA LEU A 29 5.36 5.40 2.23
C LEU A 29 4.15 5.76 1.37
N ALA A 30 3.44 4.75 0.84
CA ALA A 30 2.28 4.97 0.00
C ALA A 30 1.39 3.72 -0.03
N SER A 31 0.14 3.92 -0.48
CA SER A 31 -0.74 2.83 -0.88
C SER A 31 -0.91 2.80 -2.38
N LEU A 32 -0.99 1.61 -2.95
CA LEU A 32 -1.16 1.40 -4.39
C LEU A 32 -2.47 0.68 -4.70
N THR A 33 -3.02 0.98 -5.88
CA THR A 33 -4.09 0.22 -6.53
C THR A 33 -3.60 -1.17 -6.91
N LYS A 34 -4.52 -2.07 -7.30
CA LYS A 34 -4.18 -3.39 -7.85
C LYS A 34 -3.17 -3.33 -9.01
N GLU A 35 -3.25 -2.26 -9.81
CA GLU A 35 -2.39 -1.98 -10.96
C GLU A 35 -1.05 -1.34 -10.59
N GLY A 36 -0.78 -1.10 -9.30
CA GLY A 36 0.46 -0.47 -8.83
C GLY A 36 0.48 1.06 -8.87
N LYS A 37 -0.66 1.73 -9.11
CA LYS A 37 -0.74 3.20 -9.10
C LYS A 37 -0.90 3.72 -7.67
N ILE A 38 -0.25 4.83 -7.33
CA ILE A 38 -0.34 5.43 -5.99
C ILE A 38 -1.74 6.02 -5.77
N LEU A 39 -2.42 5.59 -4.71
CA LEU A 39 -3.75 6.07 -4.28
C LEU A 39 -3.67 7.33 -3.42
N ARG A 40 -2.63 7.43 -2.59
CA ARG A 40 -2.37 8.60 -1.74
C ARG A 40 -0.89 8.63 -1.31
N LYS A 41 -0.34 9.83 -1.31
CA LYS A 41 0.94 10.20 -0.69
C LYS A 41 0.67 10.67 0.73
#